data_AF-A0A4R0YH15-F1
#
_entry.id   AF-A0A4R0YH15-F1
#
_cell.length_a   1.000
_cell.length_b   1.000
_cell.length_c   1.000
_cell.angle_alpha   90.00
_cell.angle_beta   90.00
_cell.angle_gamma   90.00
#
_symmetry.space_group_name_H-M   'P 1'
#
loop_
_entity.id
_entity.type
_entity.pdbx_description
1 polymer ?
#
loop_
_entity_poly.entity_id
_entity_poly.type
_entity_poly.pdbx_seq_one_letter_code
_entity_poly.pdbx_strand_id
1 'polypeptide(L)'
;MTQSEPVIHWVYQCDDIIVEPHAHRLERAHQTIPVEPKAFAVLVALIENAGEVVDKNTLLDVAWGHRHVTPGVLTRVISRLRQALGDSVSEPRYIATIHTLGYRFIGNVQRRQASAETPGLPSVLPAATTMPEPAAMPDAHRPRAFTRRSRARLVAWAALVAALSLLIAMSRLHVARQKDDHDFDADLRSAMLMQELGRGAEAHEQLAQMQADYLDQPAMLRRAYEADAEIYMNDRQYALAEHAFSRALQVMPDEPALLYGRGLAYAAEGKTDQALDDFRHLLALKPGDTDASNALGYALADADRDLPEAQRLIEGARAARPDDSAMDDSWGWLQYRLGHLEQAEQTLRSAWAAHKDADVGVHLGEVLWKQGRQDDAQRVFDEVRRIDPQNATLHHTLKRLNP
;
A
#
# COMPACT_ATOMS: atom_id res chain seq x y z
N MET A 1 47.92 -3.28 29.23
CA MET A 1 47.76 -1.99 28.54
C MET A 1 47.44 -2.30 27.08
N THR A 2 46.18 -2.50 26.75
CA THR A 2 45.69 -2.61 25.37
C THR A 2 45.55 -1.19 24.85
N GLN A 3 46.43 -0.78 23.92
CA GLN A 3 46.24 0.44 23.15
C GLN A 3 45.00 0.24 22.28
N SER A 4 43.92 0.97 22.59
CA SER A 4 42.74 1.03 21.73
C SER A 4 43.13 1.71 20.42
N GLU A 5 43.03 0.98 19.31
CA GLU A 5 43.18 1.57 17.97
C GLU A 5 42.18 2.74 17.81
N PRO A 6 42.58 3.86 17.17
CA PRO A 6 41.67 4.96 16.94
C PRO A 6 40.58 4.52 15.96
N VAL A 7 39.33 4.53 16.42
CA VAL A 7 38.17 4.24 15.57
C VAL A 7 38.07 5.34 14.52
N ILE A 8 38.41 5.01 13.28
CA ILE A 8 38.36 5.95 12.16
C ILE A 8 36.89 6.13 11.76
N HIS A 9 36.34 7.29 12.08
CA HIS A 9 35.00 7.68 11.66
C HIS A 9 35.06 8.34 10.28
N TRP A 10 34.23 7.89 9.35
CA TRP A 10 34.18 8.42 8.00
C TRP A 10 33.02 9.39 7.84
N VAL A 11 33.27 10.47 7.11
CA VAL A 11 32.29 11.46 6.66
C VAL A 11 32.25 11.37 5.14
N TYR A 12 31.06 11.22 4.59
CA TYR A 12 30.83 11.18 3.16
C TYR A 12 30.27 12.52 2.69
N GLN A 13 30.87 13.10 1.66
CA GLN A 13 30.43 14.36 1.07
C GLN A 13 30.14 14.18 -0.41
N CYS A 14 28.99 14.67 -0.88
CA CYS A 14 28.59 14.65 -2.28
C CYS A 14 27.83 15.95 -2.57
N ASP A 15 28.32 16.79 -3.49
CA ASP A 15 27.75 18.12 -3.74
C ASP A 15 27.58 18.94 -2.44
N ASP A 16 26.34 19.36 -2.14
CA ASP A 16 25.95 20.08 -0.93
C ASP A 16 25.49 19.15 0.22
N ILE A 17 25.63 17.83 0.05
CA ILE A 17 25.20 16.79 0.99
C ILE A 17 26.39 16.29 1.81
N ILE A 18 26.20 16.20 3.12
CA ILE A 18 27.15 15.61 4.07
C ILE A 18 26.43 14.51 4.85
N VAL A 19 27.02 13.32 4.88
CA VAL A 19 26.52 12.15 5.62
C VAL A 19 27.55 11.71 6.63
N GLU A 20 27.15 11.70 7.90
CA GLU A 20 27.96 11.24 9.03
C GLU A 20 27.29 10.02 9.67
N PRO A 21 27.69 8.79 9.28
CA PRO A 21 27.09 7.56 9.78
C PRO A 21 27.11 7.45 11.31
N HIS A 22 28.23 7.82 11.94
CA HIS A 22 28.43 7.69 13.38
C HIS A 22 27.59 8.68 14.20
N ALA A 23 27.36 9.88 13.66
CA ALA A 23 26.50 10.89 14.27
C ALA A 23 25.03 10.73 13.84
N HIS A 24 24.73 9.75 12.98
CA HIS A 24 23.42 9.55 12.37
C HIS A 24 22.84 10.85 11.76
N ARG A 25 23.73 11.65 11.13
CA ARG A 25 23.43 13.00 10.66
C ARG A 25 23.51 13.06 9.14
N LEU A 26 22.44 13.56 8.53
CA LEU A 26 22.38 13.97 7.12
C LEU A 26 22.24 15.49 7.09
N GLU A 27 23.12 16.17 6.37
CA GLU A 27 23.03 17.60 6.10
C GLU A 27 22.93 17.85 4.61
N ARG A 28 22.19 18.89 4.23
CA ARG A 28 22.17 19.44 2.88
C ARG A 28 22.15 20.95 2.95
N ALA A 29 23.00 21.62 2.19
CA ALA A 29 23.12 23.09 2.20
C ALA A 29 23.29 23.67 3.63
N HIS A 30 24.07 22.99 4.48
CA HIS A 30 24.31 23.34 5.89
C HIS A 30 23.10 23.27 6.82
N GLN A 31 22.04 22.55 6.43
CA GLN A 31 20.88 22.25 7.28
C GLN A 31 20.78 20.76 7.52
N THR A 32 20.57 20.37 8.78
CA THR A 32 20.32 18.97 9.15
C THR A 32 18.94 18.54 8.66
N ILE A 33 18.91 17.45 7.89
CA ILE A 33 17.67 16.85 7.40
C ILE A 33 17.30 15.65 8.29
N PRO A 34 16.12 15.63 8.90
CA PRO A 34 15.67 14.49 9.68
C PRO A 34 15.39 13.30 8.76
N VAL A 35 16.01 12.17 9.05
CA VAL A 35 15.81 10.90 8.31
C VAL A 35 15.55 9.79 9.31
N GLU A 36 14.53 8.98 9.02
CA GLU A 36 14.18 7.80 9.81
C GLU A 36 15.38 6.81 9.88
N PRO A 37 15.65 6.15 11.03
CA PRO A 37 16.82 5.29 11.18
C PRO A 37 17.00 4.22 10.10
N LYS A 38 15.91 3.61 9.65
CA LYS A 38 15.92 2.59 8.59
C LYS A 38 16.23 3.18 7.22
N ALA A 39 15.68 4.34 6.92
CA ALA A 39 16.00 5.06 5.68
C ALA A 39 17.46 5.54 5.68
N PHE A 40 17.96 5.99 6.82
CA PHE A 40 19.35 6.40 6.96
C PHE A 40 20.31 5.21 6.77
N ALA A 41 19.99 4.03 7.31
CA ALA A 41 20.77 2.81 7.08
C ALA A 41 20.85 2.43 5.59
N VAL A 42 19.73 2.53 4.85
CA VAL A 42 19.70 2.32 3.39
C VAL A 42 20.56 3.35 2.67
N LEU A 43 20.51 4.63 3.07
CA LEU A 43 21.33 5.69 2.49
C LEU A 43 22.83 5.43 2.68
N VAL A 44 23.23 5.02 3.89
CA VAL A 44 24.64 4.69 4.20
C VAL A 44 25.09 3.53 3.33
N ALA A 45 24.31 2.44 3.24
CA ALA A 45 24.65 1.29 2.41
C ALA A 45 24.84 1.67 0.92
N LEU A 46 24.02 2.57 0.40
CA LEU A 46 24.12 3.07 -0.97
C LEU A 46 25.37 3.94 -1.18
N ILE A 47 25.69 4.81 -0.22
CA ILE A 47 26.86 5.71 -0.31
C ILE A 47 28.17 4.95 -0.14
N GLU A 48 28.21 3.93 0.71
CA GLU A 48 29.39 3.07 0.90
C GLU A 48 29.70 2.24 -0.34
N ASN A 49 28.66 1.92 -1.13
CA ASN A 49 28.76 1.23 -2.41
C ASN A 49 28.54 2.19 -3.60
N ALA A 50 28.89 3.47 -3.45
CA ALA A 50 28.67 4.46 -4.51
C ALA A 50 29.34 4.05 -5.83
N GLY A 51 28.58 4.15 -6.92
CA GLY A 51 28.94 3.67 -8.25
C GLY A 51 28.46 2.25 -8.58
N GLU A 52 28.24 1.39 -7.58
CA GLU A 52 27.83 0.00 -7.75
C GLU A 52 26.32 -0.19 -7.57
N VAL A 53 25.76 -1.25 -8.16
CA VAL A 53 24.35 -1.61 -7.93
C VAL A 53 24.24 -2.41 -6.65
N VAL A 54 23.43 -1.94 -5.70
CA VAL A 54 23.07 -2.70 -4.52
C VAL A 54 21.68 -3.31 -4.74
N ASP A 55 21.58 -4.63 -4.60
CA ASP A 55 20.32 -5.33 -4.82
C ASP A 55 19.30 -5.06 -3.70
N LYS A 56 18.03 -5.29 -4.01
CA LYS A 56 16.92 -4.98 -3.10
C LYS A 56 16.97 -5.78 -1.80
N ASN A 57 17.39 -7.04 -1.86
CA ASN A 57 17.42 -7.90 -0.67
C ASN A 57 18.55 -7.46 0.26
N THR A 58 19.72 -7.13 -0.28
CA THR A 58 20.83 -6.57 0.51
C THR A 58 20.43 -5.27 1.22
N LEU A 59 19.72 -4.35 0.54
CA LEU A 59 19.25 -3.12 1.18
C LEU A 59 18.19 -3.38 2.27
N LEU A 60 17.32 -4.37 2.05
CA LEU A 60 16.34 -4.78 3.06
C LEU A 60 17.02 -5.43 4.27
N ASP A 61 18.01 -6.28 4.05
CA ASP A 61 18.74 -6.96 5.13
C ASP A 61 19.57 -5.97 5.96
N VAL A 62 20.20 -4.96 5.35
CA VAL A 62 20.98 -3.95 6.10
C VAL A 62 20.09 -3.14 7.04
N ALA A 63 18.92 -2.72 6.56
CA ALA A 63 18.05 -1.88 7.37
C ALA A 63 17.16 -2.70 8.32
N TRP A 64 16.60 -3.84 7.90
CA TRP A 64 15.61 -4.61 8.68
C TRP A 64 16.14 -5.95 9.23
N GLY A 65 17.36 -6.36 8.88
CA GLY A 65 17.91 -7.67 9.23
C GLY A 65 17.11 -8.81 8.60
N HIS A 66 17.07 -9.97 9.25
CA HIS A 66 16.30 -11.13 8.78
C HIS A 66 14.77 -11.02 8.97
N ARG A 67 14.21 -9.80 9.11
CA ARG A 67 12.75 -9.62 9.21
C ARG A 67 12.17 -9.54 7.80
N HIS A 68 11.20 -10.41 7.51
CA HIS A 68 10.46 -10.38 6.25
C HIS A 68 9.68 -9.06 6.13
N VAL A 69 10.10 -8.22 5.19
CA VAL A 69 9.43 -6.97 4.83
C VAL A 69 9.11 -7.00 3.34
N THR A 70 7.98 -6.42 2.96
CA THR A 70 7.55 -6.44 1.55
C THR A 70 8.45 -5.52 0.71
N PRO A 71 8.70 -5.83 -0.57
CA PRO A 71 9.52 -5.00 -1.45
C PRO A 71 9.04 -3.54 -1.57
N GLY A 72 7.75 -3.29 -1.34
CA GLY A 72 7.16 -1.95 -1.33
C GLY A 72 7.70 -1.02 -0.25
N VAL A 73 8.18 -1.55 0.88
CA VAL A 73 8.80 -0.77 1.95
C VAL A 73 10.08 -0.10 1.45
N LEU A 74 10.92 -0.84 0.71
CA LEU A 74 12.16 -0.30 0.14
C LEU A 74 11.87 0.83 -0.86
N THR A 75 10.86 0.65 -1.72
CA THR A 75 10.46 1.69 -2.69
C THR A 75 10.03 2.98 -2.00
N ARG A 76 9.26 2.88 -0.90
CA ARG A 76 8.86 4.04 -0.08
C ARG A 76 10.07 4.73 0.56
N VAL A 77 11.01 3.96 1.09
CA VAL A 77 12.25 4.49 1.67
C VAL A 77 13.10 5.22 0.63
N ILE A 78 13.29 4.64 -0.55
CA ILE A 78 14.04 5.28 -1.64
C ILE A 78 13.35 6.58 -2.09
N SER A 79 12.02 6.61 -2.16
CA SER A 79 11.27 7.83 -2.48
C SER A 79 11.52 8.95 -1.45
N ARG A 80 11.45 8.62 -0.16
CA ARG A 80 11.76 9.57 0.94
C ARG A 80 13.21 10.05 0.90
N LEU A 81 14.16 9.15 0.61
CA LEU A 81 15.56 9.52 0.47
C LEU A 81 15.78 10.46 -0.71
N ARG A 82 15.15 10.21 -1.87
CA ARG A 82 15.20 11.14 -3.00
C ARG A 82 14.69 12.52 -2.60
N GLN A 83 13.55 12.60 -1.92
CA GLN A 83 13.02 13.86 -1.41
C GLN A 83 14.00 14.58 -0.47
N ALA A 84 14.59 13.85 0.49
CA ALA A 84 15.57 14.39 1.44
C ALA A 84 16.82 14.93 0.73
N LEU A 85 17.31 14.23 -0.30
CA LEU A 85 18.49 14.65 -1.06
C LEU A 85 18.17 15.73 -2.11
N GLY A 86 16.89 16.06 -2.33
CA GLY A 86 16.46 16.95 -3.42
C GLY A 86 16.63 16.31 -4.81
N ASP A 87 16.54 15.00 -4.89
CA ASP A 87 16.69 14.17 -6.08
C ASP A 87 15.35 13.91 -6.79
N SER A 88 15.40 13.55 -8.08
CA SER A 88 14.22 13.24 -8.90
C SER A 88 14.28 11.81 -9.46
N VAL A 89 13.13 11.19 -9.70
CA VAL A 89 13.06 9.89 -10.41
C VAL A 89 13.28 10.06 -11.91
N SER A 90 12.79 11.16 -12.50
CA SER A 90 12.90 11.43 -13.95
C SER A 90 14.30 11.85 -14.38
N GLU A 91 15.04 12.51 -13.47
CA GLU A 91 16.41 12.97 -13.68
C GLU A 91 17.22 12.68 -12.40
N PRO A 92 17.62 11.42 -12.18
CA PRO A 92 18.33 11.04 -10.97
C PRO A 92 19.72 11.65 -10.96
N ARG A 93 20.04 12.36 -9.87
CA ARG A 93 21.36 12.94 -9.56
C ARG A 93 22.11 12.14 -8.51
N TYR A 94 21.40 11.48 -7.60
CA TYR A 94 22.02 10.77 -6.47
C TYR A 94 21.64 9.30 -6.43
N ILE A 95 20.37 8.94 -6.57
CA ILE A 95 19.89 7.55 -6.49
C ILE A 95 19.22 7.15 -7.81
N ALA A 96 19.89 6.32 -8.59
CA ALA A 96 19.35 5.71 -9.81
C ALA A 96 18.62 4.40 -9.50
N THR A 97 17.46 4.18 -10.13
CA THR A 97 16.79 2.87 -10.14
C THR A 97 17.37 2.04 -11.27
N ILE A 98 17.87 0.84 -10.98
CA ILE A 98 18.26 -0.13 -11.99
C ILE A 98 17.18 -1.21 -12.04
N HIS A 99 16.38 -1.21 -13.11
CA HIS A 99 15.26 -2.14 -13.26
C HIS A 99 15.70 -3.57 -13.00
N THR A 100 14.86 -4.32 -12.27
CA THR A 100 15.08 -5.72 -11.83
C THR A 100 16.29 -6.01 -10.93
N LEU A 101 17.28 -5.12 -10.85
CA LEU A 101 18.52 -5.37 -10.09
C LEU A 101 18.52 -4.67 -8.74
N GLY A 102 18.16 -3.39 -8.65
CA GLY A 102 18.22 -2.66 -7.38
C GLY A 102 18.41 -1.16 -7.56
N TYR A 103 19.24 -0.56 -6.69
CA TYR A 103 19.50 0.87 -6.67
C TYR A 103 21.00 1.15 -6.70
N ARG A 104 21.39 2.27 -7.31
CA ARG A 104 22.78 2.71 -7.40
C ARG A 104 22.88 4.15 -6.92
N PHE A 105 23.84 4.43 -6.04
CA PHE A 105 24.21 5.81 -5.74
C PHE A 105 25.16 6.31 -6.83
N ILE A 106 24.73 7.33 -7.59
CA ILE A 106 25.45 7.86 -8.76
C ILE A 106 26.12 9.21 -8.49
N GLY A 107 25.91 9.79 -7.31
CA GLY A 107 26.58 11.02 -6.89
C GLY A 107 28.09 10.81 -6.69
N ASN A 108 28.88 11.87 -6.90
CA ASN A 108 30.33 11.83 -6.71
C ASN A 108 30.69 11.93 -5.21
N VAL A 109 30.92 10.78 -4.59
CA VAL A 109 31.18 10.68 -3.14
C VAL A 109 32.66 10.87 -2.82
N GLN A 110 32.97 11.87 -2.00
CA GLN A 110 34.27 12.05 -1.37
C GLN A 110 34.23 11.55 0.08
N ARG A 111 35.18 10.69 0.43
CA ARG A 111 35.31 10.12 1.78
C ARG A 111 36.39 10.86 2.57
N ARG A 112 36.02 11.48 3.69
CA ARG A 112 36.95 12.19 4.59
C ARG A 112 36.96 11.53 5.97
N GLN A 113 38.12 11.49 6.62
CA GLN A 113 38.22 11.02 8.00
C GLN A 113 37.78 12.15 8.95
N ALA A 114 36.87 11.87 9.87
CA ALA A 114 36.55 12.80 10.94
C ALA A 114 37.76 12.85 11.89
N SER A 115 38.52 13.95 11.84
CA SER A 115 39.57 14.19 12.82
C SER A 115 38.93 14.41 14.19
N ALA A 116 39.32 13.60 15.18
CA ALA A 116 38.90 13.78 16.56
C ALA A 116 39.52 15.07 17.12
N GLU A 117 38.81 16.19 17.01
CA GLU A 117 39.12 17.38 17.79
C GLU A 117 38.83 17.09 19.27
N THR A 118 39.90 16.86 20.04
CA THR A 118 39.86 16.87 21.50
C THR A 118 39.86 18.35 21.95
N PRO A 119 38.93 18.80 22.80
CA PRO A 119 38.95 20.17 23.31
C PRO A 119 40.06 20.30 24.37
N GLY A 120 41.24 20.73 23.94
CA GLY A 120 42.37 21.07 24.80
C GLY A 120 42.42 22.57 25.10
N LEU A 121 42.25 22.91 26.37
CA LEU A 121 42.44 24.25 26.96
C LEU A 121 43.75 24.92 26.48
N PRO A 122 43.76 26.23 26.15
CA PRO A 122 45.00 26.96 25.99
C PRO A 122 45.55 27.37 27.36
N SER A 123 46.67 26.78 27.76
CA SER A 123 47.51 27.33 28.82
C SER A 123 48.95 27.39 28.34
N VAL A 124 49.52 28.59 28.47
CA VAL A 124 50.89 28.94 28.87
C VAL A 124 51.53 29.97 27.92
N LEU A 125 51.58 31.21 28.42
CA LEU A 125 52.59 32.23 28.11
C LEU A 125 53.96 31.80 28.68
N PRO A 126 55.08 32.28 28.12
CA PRO A 126 55.80 33.28 28.93
C PRO A 126 56.40 34.46 28.14
N ALA A 127 56.22 35.63 28.77
CA ALA A 127 57.13 36.76 28.98
C ALA A 127 58.32 37.02 28.03
N ALA A 128 58.20 38.16 27.34
CA ALA A 128 59.08 39.35 27.40
C ALA A 128 60.60 39.22 27.14
N THR A 129 61.06 39.86 26.06
CA THR A 129 62.23 40.77 26.12
C THR A 129 62.17 41.85 25.02
N THR A 130 62.01 43.10 25.46
CA THR A 130 62.56 44.38 24.97
C THR A 130 62.40 44.90 23.52
N MET A 131 61.81 46.09 23.47
CA MET A 131 61.89 47.16 22.46
C MET A 131 63.33 47.58 22.07
N PRO A 132 63.52 48.26 20.91
CA PRO A 132 63.46 49.73 20.89
C PRO A 132 62.68 50.35 19.71
N GLU A 133 61.97 51.44 20.00
CA GLU A 133 61.51 52.51 19.08
C GLU A 133 62.67 53.53 18.91
N PRO A 134 62.57 54.62 18.10
CA PRO A 134 61.49 55.01 17.16
C PRO A 134 61.99 55.57 15.81
N ALA A 135 61.10 55.63 14.82
CA ALA A 135 61.07 56.76 13.87
C ALA A 135 59.70 56.86 13.18
N ALA A 136 59.07 58.02 13.36
CA ALA A 136 57.78 58.42 12.82
C ALA A 136 57.90 58.98 11.38
N MET A 137 56.84 58.82 10.57
CA MET A 137 56.05 59.90 9.92
C MET A 137 55.13 59.34 8.80
N PRO A 138 54.08 60.09 8.37
CA PRO A 138 52.76 59.58 8.01
C PRO A 138 52.49 59.65 6.48
N ASP A 139 51.42 59.02 5.98
CA ASP A 139 50.16 59.71 5.68
C ASP A 139 49.09 58.79 5.05
N ALA A 140 47.84 59.18 5.24
CA ALA A 140 46.63 58.43 4.99
C ALA A 140 46.22 58.35 3.50
N HIS A 141 45.79 57.17 3.06
CA HIS A 141 44.91 57.02 1.89
C HIS A 141 43.62 56.27 2.24
N ARG A 142 42.50 56.96 1.95
CA ARG A 142 41.10 56.62 2.23
C ARG A 142 40.65 55.28 1.58
N PRO A 143 39.63 54.62 2.13
CA PRO A 143 39.07 53.39 1.58
C PRO A 143 38.17 53.64 0.35
N ARG A 144 38.24 52.74 -0.64
CA ARG A 144 37.29 52.67 -1.77
C ARG A 144 36.01 51.96 -1.33
N ALA A 145 34.87 52.63 -1.55
CA ALA A 145 33.52 52.15 -1.26
C ALA A 145 33.08 51.04 -2.23
N PHE A 146 32.50 49.96 -1.69
CA PHE A 146 31.81 48.93 -2.47
C PHE A 146 30.38 49.39 -2.82
N THR A 147 30.04 49.34 -4.10
CA THR A 147 28.83 49.96 -4.68
C THR A 147 27.54 49.15 -4.48
N ARG A 148 26.44 49.87 -4.20
CA ARG A 148 25.05 49.46 -3.92
C ARG A 148 24.31 48.66 -5.03
N ARG A 149 24.95 48.32 -6.16
CA ARG A 149 24.29 47.73 -7.35
C ARG A 149 24.11 46.20 -7.32
N SER A 150 24.82 45.47 -6.44
CA SER A 150 24.77 44.00 -6.37
C SER A 150 23.57 43.45 -5.58
N ARG A 151 23.04 44.21 -4.61
CA ARG A 151 21.89 43.77 -3.79
C ARG A 151 20.57 43.75 -4.57
N ALA A 152 20.36 44.68 -5.50
CA ALA A 152 19.12 44.76 -6.28
C ALA A 152 18.93 43.57 -7.24
N ARG A 153 20.02 43.05 -7.82
CA ARG A 153 19.98 41.88 -8.72
C ARG A 153 19.70 40.57 -7.98
N LEU A 154 20.23 40.43 -6.76
CA LEU A 154 19.98 39.26 -5.90
C LEU A 154 18.53 39.22 -5.41
N VAL A 155 17.97 40.37 -5.02
CA VAL A 155 16.55 40.46 -4.61
C VAL A 155 15.62 40.19 -5.81
N ALA A 156 15.95 40.70 -7.00
CA ALA A 156 15.17 40.44 -8.21
C ALA A 156 15.21 38.95 -8.62
N TRP A 157 16.36 38.29 -8.48
CA TRP A 157 16.51 36.86 -8.79
C TRP A 157 15.77 35.97 -7.78
N ALA A 158 15.86 36.27 -6.48
CA ALA A 158 15.12 35.56 -5.43
C ALA A 158 13.59 35.71 -5.61
N ALA A 159 13.12 36.90 -6.00
CA ALA A 159 11.71 37.12 -6.31
C ALA A 159 11.25 36.31 -7.54
N LEU A 160 12.12 36.15 -8.55
CA LEU A 160 11.83 35.36 -9.76
C LEU A 160 11.75 33.86 -9.47
N VAL A 161 12.65 33.34 -8.62
CA VAL A 161 12.60 31.95 -8.16
C VAL A 161 11.37 31.70 -7.29
N ALA A 162 11.04 32.62 -6.38
CA ALA A 162 9.82 32.51 -5.56
C ALA A 162 8.55 32.54 -6.42
N ALA A 163 8.49 33.42 -7.43
CA ALA A 163 7.37 33.48 -8.37
C ALA A 163 7.25 32.22 -9.23
N LEU A 164 8.38 31.63 -9.67
CA LEU A 164 8.39 30.38 -10.42
C LEU A 164 7.97 29.19 -9.56
N SER A 165 8.44 29.10 -8.31
CA SER A 165 8.00 28.09 -7.35
C SER A 165 6.52 28.21 -7.02
N LEU A 166 6.00 29.45 -6.91
CA LEU A 166 4.58 29.70 -6.71
C LEU A 166 3.78 29.34 -7.95
N LEU A 167 4.28 29.62 -9.17
CA LEU A 167 3.65 29.19 -10.43
C LEU A 167 3.62 27.67 -10.57
N ILE A 168 4.71 26.97 -10.21
CA ILE A 168 4.75 25.51 -10.22
C ILE A 168 3.79 24.94 -9.17
N ALA A 169 3.81 25.47 -7.95
CA ALA A 169 2.88 25.08 -6.89
C ALA A 169 1.42 25.34 -7.30
N MET A 170 1.11 26.49 -7.88
CA MET A 170 -0.22 26.80 -8.41
C MET A 170 -0.59 25.91 -9.59
N SER A 171 0.35 25.56 -10.49
CA SER A 171 0.07 24.63 -11.60
C SER A 171 -0.22 23.21 -11.10
N ARG A 172 0.51 22.74 -10.07
CA ARG A 172 0.24 21.45 -9.42
C ARG A 172 -1.07 21.48 -8.66
N LEU A 173 -1.37 22.58 -7.97
CA LEU A 173 -2.64 22.78 -7.30
C LEU A 173 -3.80 22.95 -8.28
N HIS A 174 -3.54 23.41 -9.51
CA HIS A 174 -4.52 23.56 -10.59
C HIS A 174 -4.79 22.23 -11.29
N VAL A 175 -3.76 21.43 -11.60
CA VAL A 175 -3.88 20.06 -12.14
C VAL A 175 -4.52 19.12 -11.12
N ALA A 176 -4.14 19.19 -9.84
CA ALA A 176 -4.80 18.45 -8.77
C ALA A 176 -6.24 18.92 -8.50
N ARG A 177 -6.57 20.17 -8.86
CA ARG A 177 -7.95 20.70 -8.85
C ARG A 177 -8.74 20.40 -10.12
N GLN A 178 -8.13 19.76 -11.13
CA GLN A 178 -8.78 19.50 -12.43
C GLN A 178 -9.20 18.05 -12.62
N LYS A 179 -8.68 17.10 -11.82
CA LYS A 179 -9.18 15.73 -11.80
C LYS A 179 -10.50 15.68 -11.03
N ASP A 180 -11.56 16.03 -11.73
CA ASP A 180 -12.94 15.99 -11.25
C ASP A 180 -13.50 14.55 -11.35
N ASP A 181 -14.68 14.30 -10.79
CA ASP A 181 -15.37 12.99 -10.79
C ASP A 181 -15.44 12.33 -12.18
N HIS A 182 -15.54 13.14 -13.24
CA HIS A 182 -15.61 12.66 -14.62
C HIS A 182 -14.32 11.98 -15.10
N ASP A 183 -13.15 12.49 -14.70
CA ASP A 183 -11.87 11.90 -15.05
C ASP A 183 -11.70 10.56 -14.31
N PHE A 184 -12.08 10.52 -13.03
CA PHE A 184 -12.07 9.29 -12.24
C PHE A 184 -12.94 8.20 -12.88
N ASP A 185 -14.18 8.53 -13.21
CA ASP A 185 -15.11 7.56 -13.80
C ASP A 185 -14.65 7.11 -15.20
N ALA A 186 -13.98 7.97 -15.96
CA ALA A 186 -13.39 7.60 -17.25
C ALA A 186 -12.22 6.63 -17.07
N ASP A 187 -11.30 6.91 -16.15
CA ASP A 187 -10.15 6.05 -15.83
C ASP A 187 -10.60 4.69 -15.28
N LEU A 188 -11.60 4.68 -14.39
CA LEU A 188 -12.14 3.45 -13.82
C LEU A 188 -12.78 2.58 -14.91
N ARG A 189 -13.61 3.17 -15.79
CA ARG A 189 -14.20 2.44 -16.92
C ARG A 189 -13.14 1.92 -17.88
N SER A 190 -12.10 2.70 -18.15
CA SER A 190 -10.96 2.27 -18.97
C SER A 190 -10.29 1.02 -18.38
N ALA A 191 -10.01 1.02 -17.08
CA ALA A 191 -9.42 -0.15 -16.41
C ALA A 191 -10.33 -1.38 -16.48
N MET A 192 -11.65 -1.22 -16.26
CA MET A 192 -12.61 -2.32 -16.37
C MET A 192 -12.66 -2.88 -17.80
N LEU A 193 -12.65 -2.02 -18.84
CA LEU A 193 -12.62 -2.47 -20.23
C LEU A 193 -11.30 -3.19 -20.58
N MET A 194 -10.16 -2.75 -20.02
CA MET A 194 -8.91 -3.48 -20.18
C MET A 194 -9.02 -4.90 -19.62
N GLN A 195 -9.65 -5.07 -18.45
CA GLN A 195 -9.88 -6.40 -17.89
C GLN A 195 -10.80 -7.25 -18.79
N GLU A 196 -11.91 -6.71 -19.27
CA GLU A 196 -12.82 -7.41 -20.19
C GLU A 196 -12.12 -7.84 -21.50
N LEU A 197 -11.14 -7.07 -21.96
CA LEU A 197 -10.31 -7.38 -23.13
C LEU A 197 -9.16 -8.36 -22.84
N GLY A 198 -9.07 -8.91 -21.62
CA GLY A 198 -8.02 -9.84 -21.21
C GLY A 198 -6.66 -9.17 -20.92
N ARG A 199 -6.64 -7.84 -20.79
CA ARG A 199 -5.45 -7.02 -20.49
C ARG A 199 -5.36 -6.70 -19.01
N GLY A 200 -5.57 -7.70 -18.15
CA GLY A 200 -5.67 -7.51 -16.70
C GLY A 200 -4.44 -6.87 -16.06
N ALA A 201 -3.23 -7.18 -16.54
CA ALA A 201 -2.02 -6.52 -16.05
C ALA A 201 -2.04 -4.99 -16.25
N GLU A 202 -2.55 -4.52 -17.38
CA GLU A 202 -2.69 -3.09 -17.68
C GLU A 202 -3.82 -2.47 -16.86
N ALA A 203 -4.91 -3.21 -16.61
CA ALA A 203 -6.00 -2.77 -15.73
C ALA A 203 -5.49 -2.54 -14.29
N HIS A 204 -4.74 -3.49 -13.73
CA HIS A 204 -4.12 -3.35 -12.41
C HIS A 204 -3.11 -2.20 -12.35
N GLU A 205 -2.33 -1.98 -13.41
CA GLU A 205 -1.40 -0.84 -13.49
C GLU A 205 -2.15 0.50 -13.49
N GLN A 206 -3.22 0.62 -14.29
CA GLN A 206 -4.05 1.82 -14.32
C GLN A 206 -4.71 2.07 -12.96
N LEU A 207 -5.24 1.04 -12.29
CA LEU A 207 -5.84 1.17 -10.97
C LEU A 207 -4.81 1.52 -9.89
N ALA A 208 -3.59 0.98 -9.96
CA ALA A 208 -2.50 1.39 -9.08
C ALA A 208 -2.11 2.87 -9.30
N GLN A 209 -2.14 3.36 -10.53
CA GLN A 209 -1.94 4.78 -10.81
C GLN A 209 -3.09 5.63 -10.24
N MET A 210 -4.34 5.19 -10.38
CA MET A 210 -5.49 5.85 -9.76
C MET A 210 -5.36 5.91 -8.24
N GLN A 211 -4.94 4.81 -7.58
CA GLN A 211 -4.70 4.79 -6.14
C GLN A 211 -3.64 5.83 -5.72
N ALA A 212 -2.66 6.14 -6.56
CA ALA A 212 -1.66 7.18 -6.29
C ALA A 212 -2.19 8.60 -6.58
N ASP A 213 -2.96 8.77 -7.66
CA ASP A 213 -3.47 10.06 -8.10
C ASP A 213 -4.57 10.61 -7.19
N TYR A 214 -5.36 9.73 -6.59
CA TYR A 214 -6.52 10.08 -5.76
C TYR A 214 -6.26 9.89 -4.26
N LEU A 215 -4.99 9.86 -3.80
CA LEU A 215 -4.64 9.68 -2.38
C LEU A 215 -5.34 10.66 -1.42
N ASP A 216 -5.56 11.90 -1.85
CA ASP A 216 -6.20 12.95 -1.06
C ASP A 216 -7.75 12.95 -1.20
N GLN A 217 -8.32 11.99 -1.93
CA GLN A 217 -9.76 11.85 -2.19
C GLN A 217 -10.28 10.48 -1.71
N PRO A 218 -10.59 10.30 -0.41
CA PRO A 218 -10.84 8.98 0.19
C PRO A 218 -11.92 8.16 -0.50
N ALA A 219 -13.01 8.78 -0.96
CA ALA A 219 -14.09 8.07 -1.64
C ALA A 219 -13.65 7.49 -3.01
N MET A 220 -12.85 8.23 -3.78
CA MET A 220 -12.29 7.77 -5.05
C MET A 220 -11.18 6.76 -4.85
N LEU A 221 -10.31 7.02 -3.88
CA LEU A 221 -9.25 6.10 -3.47
C LEU A 221 -9.83 4.73 -3.12
N ARG A 222 -10.89 4.71 -2.31
CA ARG A 222 -11.61 3.49 -1.95
C ARG A 222 -12.14 2.75 -3.18
N ARG A 223 -12.86 3.44 -4.06
CA ARG A 223 -13.38 2.85 -5.31
C ARG A 223 -12.27 2.25 -6.18
N ALA A 224 -11.10 2.89 -6.24
CA ALA A 224 -9.96 2.37 -7.00
C ALA A 224 -9.34 1.11 -6.36
N TYR A 225 -9.31 1.02 -5.02
CA TYR A 225 -8.89 -0.19 -4.32
C TYR A 225 -9.91 -1.33 -4.43
N GLU A 226 -11.20 -1.03 -4.29
CA GLU A 226 -12.29 -1.99 -4.50
C GLU A 226 -12.21 -2.60 -5.89
N ALA A 227 -12.13 -1.76 -6.93
CA ALA A 227 -12.04 -2.23 -8.30
C ALA A 227 -10.79 -3.10 -8.58
N ASP A 228 -9.63 -2.75 -8.02
CA ASP A 228 -8.39 -3.55 -8.17
C ASP A 228 -8.55 -4.95 -7.57
N ALA A 229 -9.16 -5.04 -6.39
CA ALA A 229 -9.40 -6.30 -5.72
C ALA A 229 -10.55 -7.11 -6.35
N GLU A 230 -11.59 -6.44 -6.83
CA GLU A 230 -12.74 -7.06 -7.51
C GLU A 230 -12.34 -7.75 -8.82
N ILE A 231 -11.36 -7.20 -9.57
CA ILE A 231 -10.80 -7.90 -10.73
C ILE A 231 -10.30 -9.30 -10.34
N TYR A 232 -9.55 -9.42 -9.24
CA TYR A 232 -9.08 -10.71 -8.75
C TYR A 232 -10.23 -11.61 -8.27
N MET A 233 -11.26 -11.05 -7.63
CA MET A 233 -12.45 -11.80 -7.22
C MET A 233 -13.18 -12.41 -8.42
N ASN A 234 -13.39 -11.62 -9.47
CA ASN A 234 -14.07 -12.03 -10.69
C ASN A 234 -13.29 -13.11 -11.45
N ASP A 235 -11.96 -13.00 -11.45
CA ASP A 235 -11.06 -14.01 -12.02
C ASP A 235 -10.88 -15.24 -11.10
N ARG A 236 -11.58 -15.29 -9.96
CA ARG A 236 -11.50 -16.34 -8.93
C ARG A 236 -10.10 -16.52 -8.34
N GLN A 237 -9.28 -15.47 -8.41
CA GLN A 237 -7.94 -15.39 -7.83
C GLN A 237 -8.02 -14.90 -6.39
N TYR A 238 -8.75 -15.63 -5.54
CA TYR A 238 -9.15 -15.17 -4.21
C TYR A 238 -7.96 -14.81 -3.29
N ALA A 239 -6.84 -15.53 -3.38
CA ALA A 239 -5.63 -15.20 -2.63
C ALA A 239 -5.02 -13.83 -3.04
N LEU A 240 -5.11 -13.46 -4.32
CA LEU A 240 -4.66 -12.16 -4.80
C LEU A 240 -5.65 -11.06 -4.43
N ALA A 241 -6.96 -11.35 -4.46
CA ALA A 241 -7.99 -10.45 -3.95
C ALA A 241 -7.79 -10.16 -2.45
N GLU A 242 -7.55 -11.19 -1.64
CA GLU A 242 -7.25 -11.08 -0.22
C GLU A 242 -6.05 -10.16 0.04
N HIS A 243 -4.96 -10.36 -0.70
CA HIS A 243 -3.79 -9.50 -0.60
C HIS A 243 -4.09 -8.06 -1.05
N ALA A 244 -4.86 -7.86 -2.12
CA ALA A 244 -5.26 -6.54 -2.61
C ALA A 244 -6.11 -5.78 -1.57
N PHE A 245 -7.16 -6.41 -1.02
CA PHE A 245 -7.97 -5.83 0.05
C PHE A 245 -7.14 -5.56 1.32
N SER A 246 -6.23 -6.48 1.69
CA SER A 246 -5.34 -6.27 2.84
C SER A 246 -4.41 -5.07 2.67
N ARG A 247 -3.90 -4.81 1.46
CA ARG A 247 -3.15 -3.56 1.18
C ARG A 247 -4.04 -2.33 1.30
N ALA A 248 -5.26 -2.40 0.78
CA ALA A 248 -6.21 -1.30 0.86
C ALA A 248 -6.55 -0.95 2.33
N LEU A 249 -6.77 -1.96 3.17
CA LEU A 249 -7.04 -1.81 4.61
C LEU A 249 -5.83 -1.30 5.41
N GLN A 250 -4.60 -1.39 4.89
CA GLN A 250 -3.45 -0.71 5.49
C GLN A 250 -3.49 0.82 5.27
N VAL A 251 -4.16 1.27 4.21
CA VAL A 251 -4.29 2.69 3.85
C VAL A 251 -5.57 3.28 4.42
N MET A 252 -6.68 2.53 4.36
CA MET A 252 -7.96 2.87 4.95
C MET A 252 -8.38 1.78 5.94
N PRO A 253 -7.85 1.83 7.18
CA PRO A 253 -8.29 0.95 8.25
C PRO A 253 -9.81 1.08 8.46
N ASP A 254 -10.45 -0.03 8.81
CA ASP A 254 -11.87 -0.10 9.17
C ASP A 254 -12.85 0.35 8.06
N GLU A 255 -12.42 0.40 6.80
CA GLU A 255 -13.32 0.73 5.69
C GLU A 255 -14.29 -0.45 5.42
N PRO A 256 -15.61 -0.28 5.63
CA PRO A 256 -16.56 -1.40 5.66
C PRO A 256 -16.64 -2.20 4.37
N ALA A 257 -16.58 -1.53 3.21
CA ALA A 257 -16.63 -2.20 1.92
C ALA A 257 -15.37 -3.05 1.64
N LEU A 258 -14.20 -2.60 2.11
CA LEU A 258 -12.96 -3.37 2.00
C LEU A 258 -12.92 -4.56 2.95
N LEU A 259 -13.45 -4.42 4.17
CA LEU A 259 -13.64 -5.53 5.10
C LEU A 259 -14.60 -6.58 4.53
N TYR A 260 -15.71 -6.13 3.93
CA TYR A 260 -16.67 -7.01 3.27
C TYR A 260 -16.01 -7.81 2.14
N GLY A 261 -15.33 -7.12 1.23
CA GLY A 261 -14.63 -7.74 0.11
C GLY A 261 -13.56 -8.74 0.55
N ARG A 262 -12.75 -8.40 1.57
CA ARG A 262 -11.76 -9.35 2.10
C ARG A 262 -12.40 -10.54 2.81
N GLY A 263 -13.49 -10.32 3.55
CA GLY A 263 -14.27 -11.39 4.18
C GLY A 263 -14.80 -12.38 3.14
N LEU A 264 -15.31 -11.90 2.00
CA LEU A 264 -15.73 -12.74 0.89
C LEU A 264 -14.55 -13.49 0.25
N ALA A 265 -13.40 -12.84 0.06
CA ALA A 265 -12.19 -13.51 -0.44
C ALA A 265 -11.74 -14.64 0.50
N TYR A 266 -11.71 -14.39 1.82
CA TYR A 266 -11.41 -15.39 2.82
C TYR A 266 -12.41 -16.56 2.79
N ALA A 267 -13.71 -16.28 2.68
CA ALA A 267 -14.74 -17.32 2.60
C ALA A 267 -14.52 -18.21 1.37
N ALA A 268 -14.26 -17.62 0.21
CA ALA A 268 -14.00 -18.35 -1.04
C ALA A 268 -12.71 -19.20 -0.99
N GLU A 269 -11.71 -18.80 -0.21
CA GLU A 269 -10.50 -19.60 0.05
C GLU A 269 -10.69 -20.70 1.12
N GLY A 270 -11.85 -20.75 1.78
CA GLY A 270 -12.08 -21.64 2.93
C GLY A 270 -11.39 -21.17 4.21
N LYS A 271 -10.92 -19.93 4.27
CA LYS A 271 -10.34 -19.27 5.45
C LYS A 271 -11.46 -18.78 6.38
N THR A 272 -12.30 -19.71 6.85
CA THR A 272 -13.55 -19.40 7.56
C THR A 272 -13.37 -18.49 8.77
N ASP A 273 -12.42 -18.75 9.67
CA ASP A 273 -12.25 -17.92 10.87
C ASP A 273 -11.96 -16.45 10.52
N GLN A 274 -11.11 -16.22 9.52
CA GLN A 274 -10.74 -14.87 9.07
C GLN A 274 -11.92 -14.14 8.41
N ALA A 275 -12.75 -14.87 7.65
CA ALA A 275 -13.98 -14.33 7.08
C ALA A 275 -14.97 -13.91 8.19
N LEU A 276 -15.19 -14.78 9.19
CA LEU A 276 -16.07 -14.49 10.32
C LEU A 276 -15.59 -13.25 11.11
N ASP A 277 -14.28 -13.12 11.32
CA ASP A 277 -13.69 -11.97 12.01
C ASP A 277 -13.92 -10.66 11.24
N ASP A 278 -13.69 -10.65 9.92
CA ASP A 278 -13.94 -9.46 9.08
C ASP A 278 -15.42 -9.07 9.05
N PHE A 279 -16.34 -10.03 8.91
CA PHE A 279 -17.78 -9.72 8.91
C PHE A 279 -18.28 -9.26 10.28
N ARG A 280 -17.79 -9.84 11.39
CA ARG A 280 -18.12 -9.37 12.74
C ARG A 280 -17.58 -7.96 12.98
N HIS A 281 -16.36 -7.69 12.54
CA HIS A 281 -15.78 -6.35 12.64
C HIS A 281 -16.60 -5.33 11.84
N LEU A 282 -16.99 -5.67 10.61
CA LEU A 282 -17.89 -4.84 9.80
C LEU A 282 -19.21 -4.58 10.53
N LEU A 283 -19.87 -5.60 11.08
CA LEU A 283 -21.14 -5.42 11.81
C LEU A 283 -20.99 -4.63 13.11
N ALA A 284 -19.81 -4.63 13.74
CA ALA A 284 -19.51 -3.75 14.86
C ALA A 284 -19.42 -2.28 14.42
N LEU A 285 -18.89 -2.01 13.23
CA LEU A 285 -18.80 -0.67 12.64
C LEU A 285 -20.14 -0.19 12.07
N LYS A 286 -20.91 -1.09 11.44
CA LYS A 286 -22.21 -0.82 10.82
C LYS A 286 -23.25 -1.83 11.31
N PRO A 287 -23.80 -1.65 12.52
CA PRO A 287 -24.88 -2.51 13.00
C PRO A 287 -26.09 -2.48 12.06
N GLY A 288 -26.59 -3.65 11.70
CA GLY A 288 -27.74 -3.78 10.79
C GLY A 288 -27.41 -3.72 9.30
N ASP A 289 -26.13 -3.73 8.93
CA ASP A 289 -25.73 -3.91 7.52
C ASP A 289 -26.25 -5.26 7.01
N THR A 290 -27.13 -5.20 6.01
CA THR A 290 -27.91 -6.36 5.54
C THR A 290 -27.02 -7.37 4.82
N ASP A 291 -26.10 -6.88 3.98
CA ASP A 291 -25.17 -7.73 3.23
C ASP A 291 -24.17 -8.42 4.15
N ALA A 292 -23.61 -7.69 5.12
CA ALA A 292 -22.70 -8.27 6.11
C ALA A 292 -23.40 -9.27 7.05
N SER A 293 -24.66 -8.99 7.43
CA SER A 293 -25.46 -9.93 8.23
C SER A 293 -25.71 -11.23 7.48
N ASN A 294 -26.10 -11.13 6.20
CA ASN A 294 -26.29 -12.30 5.36
C ASN A 294 -24.98 -13.08 5.15
N ALA A 295 -23.88 -12.39 4.83
CA ALA A 295 -22.58 -13.04 4.59
C ALA A 295 -22.05 -13.75 5.84
N LEU A 296 -22.14 -13.12 7.02
CA LEU A 296 -21.77 -13.75 8.29
C LEU A 296 -22.67 -14.96 8.59
N GLY A 297 -23.99 -14.79 8.46
CA GLY A 297 -24.93 -15.86 8.72
C GLY A 297 -24.75 -17.05 7.77
N TYR A 298 -24.53 -16.79 6.48
CA TYR A 298 -24.24 -17.82 5.50
C TYR A 298 -22.92 -18.53 5.80
N ALA A 299 -21.84 -17.81 6.08
CA ALA A 299 -20.54 -18.41 6.41
C ALA A 299 -20.59 -19.27 7.68
N LEU A 300 -21.38 -18.85 8.68
CA LEU A 300 -21.65 -19.65 9.89
C LEU A 300 -22.42 -20.93 9.55
N ALA A 301 -23.49 -20.83 8.77
CA ALA A 301 -24.27 -21.98 8.32
C ALA A 301 -23.40 -22.95 7.52
N ASP A 302 -22.64 -22.46 6.54
CA ASP A 302 -21.78 -23.27 5.70
C ASP A 302 -20.67 -23.99 6.49
N ALA A 303 -20.16 -23.35 7.54
CA ALA A 303 -19.17 -23.94 8.43
C ALA A 303 -19.74 -24.87 9.53
N ASP A 304 -21.07 -25.02 9.64
CA ASP A 304 -21.76 -25.73 10.74
C ASP A 304 -21.56 -25.10 12.12
N ARG A 305 -21.38 -23.78 12.17
CA ARG A 305 -21.01 -23.06 13.40
C ARG A 305 -22.10 -22.12 13.82
N ASP A 306 -22.43 -22.15 15.10
CA ASP A 306 -23.40 -21.25 15.74
C ASP A 306 -24.65 -21.02 14.87
N LEU A 307 -25.32 -22.12 14.50
CA LEU A 307 -26.55 -22.07 13.71
C LEU A 307 -27.64 -21.15 14.31
N PRO A 308 -27.76 -21.00 15.65
CA PRO A 308 -28.64 -19.98 16.24
C PRO A 308 -28.27 -18.54 15.87
N GLU A 309 -26.98 -18.18 15.88
CA GLU A 309 -26.52 -16.87 15.40
C GLU A 309 -26.79 -16.71 13.89
N ALA A 310 -26.46 -17.73 13.09
CA ALA A 310 -26.70 -17.75 11.65
C ALA A 310 -28.17 -17.48 11.33
N GLN A 311 -29.07 -18.18 12.02
CA GLN A 311 -30.51 -18.02 11.87
C GLN A 311 -30.96 -16.59 12.13
N ARG A 312 -30.58 -16.01 13.28
CA ARG A 312 -30.99 -14.65 13.64
C ARG A 312 -30.47 -13.61 12.63
N LEU A 313 -29.26 -13.78 12.12
CA LEU A 313 -28.68 -12.88 11.12
C LEU A 313 -29.38 -12.97 9.77
N ILE A 314 -29.60 -14.19 9.26
CA ILE A 314 -30.24 -14.42 7.97
C ILE A 314 -31.72 -14.00 8.02
N GLU A 315 -32.44 -14.29 9.12
CA GLU A 315 -33.83 -13.83 9.30
C GLU A 315 -33.92 -12.30 9.23
N GLY A 316 -33.01 -11.60 9.92
CA GLY A 316 -32.94 -10.14 9.87
C GLY A 316 -32.65 -9.62 8.46
N ALA A 317 -31.69 -10.23 7.76
CA ALA A 317 -31.32 -9.81 6.41
C ALA A 317 -32.45 -10.03 5.40
N ARG A 318 -33.14 -11.18 5.49
CA ARG A 318 -34.29 -11.52 4.65
C ARG A 318 -35.50 -10.63 4.94
N ALA A 319 -35.75 -10.27 6.21
CA ALA A 319 -36.81 -9.33 6.56
C ALA A 319 -36.56 -7.92 5.98
N ALA A 320 -35.29 -7.51 5.87
CA ALA A 320 -34.90 -6.24 5.26
C ALA A 320 -35.04 -6.25 3.73
N ARG A 321 -34.86 -7.41 3.09
CA ARG A 321 -35.03 -7.61 1.63
C ARG A 321 -35.80 -8.90 1.33
N PRO A 322 -37.15 -8.86 1.37
CA PRO A 322 -37.99 -10.06 1.29
C PRO A 322 -38.05 -10.72 -0.10
N ASP A 323 -37.63 -10.03 -1.17
CA ASP A 323 -37.70 -10.50 -2.57
C ASP A 323 -36.30 -10.68 -3.20
N ASP A 324 -35.29 -10.98 -2.37
CA ASP A 324 -33.90 -11.16 -2.82
C ASP A 324 -33.52 -12.65 -2.81
N SER A 325 -33.25 -13.21 -3.99
CA SER A 325 -32.92 -14.63 -4.15
C SER A 325 -31.64 -15.04 -3.42
N ALA A 326 -30.70 -14.12 -3.20
CA ALA A 326 -29.49 -14.42 -2.44
C ALA A 326 -29.81 -14.61 -0.95
N MET A 327 -30.78 -13.87 -0.40
CA MET A 327 -31.23 -14.05 0.98
C MET A 327 -32.01 -15.37 1.14
N ASP A 328 -32.84 -15.70 0.13
CA ASP A 328 -33.56 -16.98 0.09
C ASP A 328 -32.61 -18.16 -0.07
N ASP A 329 -31.51 -18.02 -0.82
CA ASP A 329 -30.47 -19.05 -0.91
C ASP A 329 -29.81 -19.30 0.45
N SER A 330 -29.33 -18.25 1.13
CA SER A 330 -28.78 -18.36 2.48
C SER A 330 -29.76 -19.00 3.46
N TRP A 331 -31.04 -18.62 3.40
CA TRP A 331 -32.09 -19.20 4.23
C TRP A 331 -32.29 -20.68 3.94
N GLY A 332 -32.40 -21.05 2.66
CA GLY A 332 -32.53 -22.43 2.23
C GLY A 332 -31.34 -23.29 2.65
N TRP A 333 -30.11 -22.76 2.50
CA TRP A 333 -28.90 -23.42 2.95
C TRP A 333 -28.89 -23.63 4.46
N LEU A 334 -29.24 -22.60 5.25
CA LEU A 334 -29.39 -22.73 6.70
C LEU A 334 -30.42 -23.82 7.08
N GLN A 335 -31.59 -23.85 6.43
CA GLN A 335 -32.60 -24.88 6.69
C GLN A 335 -32.07 -26.29 6.41
N TYR A 336 -31.24 -26.46 5.38
CA TYR A 336 -30.54 -27.71 5.11
C TYR A 336 -29.62 -28.11 6.26
N ARG A 337 -28.85 -27.17 6.81
CA ARG A 337 -27.96 -27.41 7.97
C ARG A 337 -28.72 -27.75 9.25
N LEU A 338 -29.90 -27.16 9.44
CA LEU A 338 -30.81 -27.49 10.52
C LEU A 338 -31.54 -28.84 10.32
N GLY A 339 -31.39 -29.48 9.16
CA GLY A 339 -32.04 -30.74 8.82
C GLY A 339 -33.49 -30.61 8.35
N HIS A 340 -33.98 -29.39 8.13
CA HIS A 340 -35.33 -29.11 7.61
C HIS A 340 -35.34 -29.23 6.08
N LEU A 341 -35.11 -30.44 5.57
CA LEU A 341 -34.87 -30.70 4.15
C LEU A 341 -36.01 -30.25 3.23
N GLU A 342 -37.27 -30.42 3.63
CA GLU A 342 -38.43 -30.00 2.83
C GLU A 342 -38.51 -28.48 2.70
N GLN A 343 -38.24 -27.74 3.78
CA GLN A 343 -38.23 -26.28 3.78
C GLN A 343 -37.06 -25.74 2.96
N ALA A 344 -35.89 -26.38 3.10
CA ALA A 344 -34.70 -26.06 2.30
C ALA A 344 -34.99 -26.24 0.81
N GLU A 345 -35.55 -27.37 0.40
CA GLU A 345 -35.90 -27.64 -1.00
C GLU A 345 -36.89 -26.61 -1.54
N GLN A 346 -37.98 -26.35 -0.80
CA GLN A 346 -39.00 -25.40 -1.25
C GLN A 346 -38.42 -24.01 -1.48
N THR A 347 -37.59 -23.53 -0.54
CA THR A 347 -36.97 -22.21 -0.62
C THR A 347 -35.97 -22.14 -1.78
N LEU A 348 -35.02 -23.08 -1.84
CA LEU A 348 -33.97 -23.10 -2.88
C LEU A 348 -34.55 -23.29 -4.28
N ARG A 349 -35.61 -24.08 -4.42
CA ARG A 349 -36.34 -24.26 -5.69
C ARG A 349 -36.98 -22.96 -6.15
N SER A 350 -37.55 -22.18 -5.23
CA SER A 350 -38.11 -20.86 -5.53
C SER A 350 -37.01 -19.88 -5.94
N ALA A 351 -35.92 -19.82 -5.17
CA ALA A 351 -34.77 -18.95 -5.46
C ALA A 351 -34.15 -19.26 -6.84
N TRP A 352 -33.88 -20.53 -7.16
CA TRP A 352 -33.36 -20.98 -8.47
C TRP A 352 -34.33 -20.71 -9.63
N ALA A 353 -35.64 -20.73 -9.37
CA ALA A 353 -36.65 -20.44 -10.39
C ALA A 353 -36.74 -18.93 -10.68
N ALA A 354 -36.54 -18.08 -9.67
CA ALA A 354 -36.51 -16.64 -9.83
C ALA A 354 -35.25 -16.18 -10.59
N HIS A 355 -34.10 -16.69 -10.17
CA HIS A 355 -32.80 -16.42 -10.79
C HIS A 355 -32.03 -17.72 -10.95
N LYS A 356 -31.63 -18.04 -12.19
CA LYS A 356 -30.85 -19.23 -12.53
C LYS A 356 -29.38 -19.11 -12.13
N ASP A 357 -29.13 -18.69 -10.89
CA ASP A 357 -27.82 -18.54 -10.30
C ASP A 357 -27.23 -19.91 -9.97
N ALA A 358 -26.06 -20.23 -10.54
CA ALA A 358 -25.44 -21.55 -10.49
C ALA A 358 -25.26 -22.11 -9.06
N ASP A 359 -24.89 -21.30 -8.08
CA ASP A 359 -24.59 -21.77 -6.71
C ASP A 359 -25.88 -22.19 -5.97
N VAL A 360 -26.99 -21.47 -6.18
CA VAL A 360 -28.31 -21.83 -5.62
C VAL A 360 -28.75 -23.22 -6.08
N GLY A 361 -28.39 -23.62 -7.30
CA GLY A 361 -28.73 -24.93 -7.86
C GLY A 361 -27.82 -26.03 -7.38
N VAL A 362 -26.57 -25.70 -7.06
CA VAL A 362 -25.71 -26.63 -6.34
C VAL A 362 -26.32 -26.93 -4.97
N HIS A 363 -26.75 -25.91 -4.22
CA HIS A 363 -27.44 -26.10 -2.95
C HIS A 363 -28.73 -26.92 -3.12
N LEU A 364 -29.59 -26.59 -4.09
CA LEU A 364 -30.82 -27.34 -4.36
C LEU A 364 -30.53 -28.81 -4.71
N GLY A 365 -29.56 -29.06 -5.58
CA GLY A 365 -29.14 -30.40 -5.96
C GLY A 365 -28.61 -31.20 -4.78
N GLU A 366 -27.84 -30.56 -3.88
CA GLU A 366 -27.36 -31.21 -2.66
C GLU A 366 -28.49 -31.57 -1.70
N VAL A 367 -29.48 -30.68 -1.51
CA VAL A 367 -30.67 -30.97 -0.70
C VAL A 367 -31.43 -32.17 -1.27
N LEU A 368 -31.67 -32.19 -2.58
CA LEU A 368 -32.34 -33.30 -3.27
C LEU A 368 -31.56 -34.61 -3.12
N TRP A 369 -30.23 -34.55 -3.22
CA TRP A 369 -29.37 -35.70 -3.00
C TRP A 369 -29.51 -36.24 -1.57
N LYS A 370 -29.49 -35.35 -0.57
CA LYS A 370 -29.65 -35.73 0.85
C LYS A 370 -31.01 -36.36 1.14
N GLN A 371 -32.06 -35.95 0.44
CA GLN A 371 -33.40 -36.56 0.51
C GLN A 371 -33.49 -37.93 -0.20
N GLY A 372 -32.42 -38.40 -0.87
CA GLY A 372 -32.43 -39.65 -1.65
C GLY A 372 -32.98 -39.50 -3.06
N ARG A 373 -33.29 -38.28 -3.52
CA ARG A 373 -33.79 -37.98 -4.87
C ARG A 373 -32.63 -37.70 -5.83
N GLN A 374 -31.72 -38.67 -5.94
CA GLN A 374 -30.45 -38.51 -6.67
C GLN A 374 -30.64 -38.23 -8.18
N ASP A 375 -31.67 -38.81 -8.80
CA ASP A 375 -31.98 -38.53 -10.22
C ASP A 375 -32.43 -37.07 -10.42
N ASP A 376 -33.14 -36.49 -9.46
CA ASP A 376 -33.55 -35.10 -9.50
C ASP A 376 -32.35 -34.19 -9.27
N ALA A 377 -31.51 -34.53 -8.29
CA ALA A 377 -30.26 -33.82 -8.01
C ALA A 377 -29.35 -33.79 -9.25
N GLN A 378 -29.16 -34.93 -9.92
CA GLN A 378 -28.32 -35.02 -11.11
C GLN A 378 -28.84 -34.14 -12.25
N ARG A 379 -30.17 -34.06 -12.43
CA ARG A 379 -30.77 -33.14 -13.42
C ARG A 379 -30.48 -31.67 -13.12
N VAL A 380 -30.53 -31.27 -11.84
CA VAL A 380 -30.16 -29.91 -11.43
C VAL A 380 -28.67 -29.67 -11.66
N PHE A 381 -27.79 -30.58 -11.24
CA PHE A 381 -26.34 -30.46 -11.46
C PHE A 381 -25.98 -30.37 -12.94
N ASP A 382 -26.67 -31.12 -13.82
CA ASP A 382 -26.47 -31.03 -15.26
C ASP A 382 -26.93 -29.68 -15.84
N GLU A 383 -27.96 -29.06 -15.27
CA GLU A 383 -28.36 -27.69 -15.62
C GLU A 383 -27.32 -26.67 -15.14
N VAL A 384 -26.82 -26.80 -13.90
CA VAL A 384 -25.72 -25.97 -13.37
C VAL A 384 -24.51 -26.04 -14.31
N ARG A 385 -24.08 -27.24 -14.76
CA ARG A 385 -22.96 -27.39 -15.70
C ARG A 385 -23.18 -26.71 -17.04
N ARG A 386 -24.43 -26.57 -17.50
CA ARG A 386 -24.73 -25.83 -18.74
C ARG A 386 -24.66 -24.32 -18.53
N ILE A 387 -24.99 -23.84 -17.33
CA ILE A 387 -24.97 -22.41 -16.98
C ILE A 387 -23.53 -21.96 -16.69
N ASP A 388 -22.84 -22.65 -15.79
CA ASP A 388 -21.44 -22.40 -15.43
C ASP A 388 -20.65 -23.73 -15.44
N PRO A 389 -20.00 -24.06 -16.56
CA PRO A 389 -19.18 -25.27 -16.68
C PRO A 389 -18.00 -25.33 -15.72
N GLN A 390 -17.56 -24.17 -15.17
CA GLN A 390 -16.40 -24.09 -14.28
C GLN A 390 -16.82 -23.82 -12.82
N ASN A 391 -18.10 -23.97 -12.47
CA ASN A 391 -18.59 -23.66 -11.12
C ASN A 391 -17.84 -24.44 -10.03
N ALA A 392 -17.07 -23.75 -9.19
CA ALA A 392 -16.18 -24.38 -8.21
C ALA A 392 -16.98 -25.13 -7.12
N THR A 393 -18.09 -24.55 -6.68
CA THR A 393 -19.01 -25.11 -5.69
C THR A 393 -19.52 -26.48 -6.13
N LEU A 394 -19.96 -26.61 -7.38
CA LEU A 394 -20.43 -27.86 -7.95
C LEU A 394 -19.32 -28.91 -7.98
N HIS A 395 -18.13 -28.55 -8.45
CA HIS A 395 -17.00 -29.47 -8.49
C HIS A 395 -16.67 -30.03 -7.09
N HIS A 396 -16.65 -29.15 -6.08
CA HIS A 396 -16.41 -29.54 -4.70
C HIS A 396 -17.53 -30.41 -4.13
N THR A 397 -18.79 -30.04 -4.34
CA THR A 397 -19.96 -30.80 -3.89
C THR A 397 -20.00 -32.19 -4.50
N LEU A 398 -19.79 -32.33 -5.81
CA LEU A 398 -19.78 -33.64 -6.47
C LEU A 398 -18.66 -34.54 -5.96
N LYS A 399 -17.46 -33.99 -5.73
CA LYS A 399 -16.35 -34.74 -5.14
C LYS A 399 -16.68 -35.26 -3.74
N ARG A 400 -17.44 -34.49 -2.95
CA ARG A 400 -17.90 -34.90 -1.61
C ARG A 400 -19.03 -35.95 -1.65
N LEU A 401 -19.96 -35.82 -2.60
CA LEU A 401 -21.10 -36.72 -2.74
C LEU A 401 -20.75 -38.06 -3.41
N ASN A 402 -19.65 -38.13 -4.17
CA ASN A 402 -19.16 -39.33 -4.85
C ASN A 402 -17.63 -39.48 -4.66
N PRO A 403 -17.18 -39.89 -3.46
CA PRO A 403 -15.78 -39.84 -3.04
C PRO A 403 -14.83 -40.85 -3.69
#